data_AF-A0A975LAH2-F1
#
_entry.id   AF-A0A975LAH2-F1
#
_cell.length_a   1.000
_cell.length_b   1.000
_cell.length_c   1.000
_cell.angle_alpha   90.00
_cell.angle_beta   90.00
_cell.angle_gamma   90.00
#
_symmetry.space_group_name_H-M   'P 1'
#
loop_
_entity.id
_entity.type
_entity.pdbx_description
1 polymer ?
#
loop_
_entity_poly.entity_id
_entity_poly.type
_entity_poly.pdbx_seq_one_letter_code
_entity_poly.pdbx_strand_id
1 'polypeptide(L)' 'MDDSPPWFKSSFSQGASCCVEALVGQHGVSARDSRAPDGTRLGFVPVAWSSFLGALRS' A
#
# COMPACT_ATOMS: atom_id res chain seq x y z
N MET A 1 -13.21 15.49 10.80
CA MET A 1 -12.63 15.05 9.53
C MET A 1 -11.64 13.95 9.85
N ASP A 2 -11.65 12.85 9.11
CA ASP A 2 -10.74 11.72 9.33
C ASP A 2 -9.31 12.17 8.94
N ASP A 3 -8.39 12.20 9.91
CA ASP A 3 -6.96 12.56 9.70
C ASP A 3 -6.15 11.38 9.13
N SER A 4 -6.84 10.31 8.72
CA SER A 4 -6.18 9.13 8.18
C SER A 4 -5.51 9.48 6.85
N PRO A 5 -4.21 9.15 6.68
CA PRO A 5 -3.48 9.46 5.45
C PRO A 5 -4.16 8.83 4.24
N PRO A 6 -4.18 9.50 3.07
CA PRO A 6 -4.89 9.01 1.91
C PRO A 6 -4.19 7.79 1.28
N TRP A 7 -4.97 6.92 0.64
CA TRP A 7 -4.45 5.90 -0.25
C TRP A 7 -3.77 6.54 -1.46
N PHE A 8 -2.61 6.01 -1.85
CA PHE A 8 -1.85 6.50 -2.99
C PHE A 8 -1.39 5.37 -3.90
N LYS A 9 -1.27 5.71 -5.18
CA LYS A 9 -0.68 4.88 -6.23
C LYS A 9 0.77 5.31 -6.48
N SER A 10 1.59 4.41 -7.01
CA SER A 10 2.94 4.79 -7.46
C SER A 10 2.85 5.79 -8.61
N SER A 11 3.70 6.81 -8.61
CA SER A 11 3.83 7.76 -9.73
C SER A 11 4.35 7.10 -11.02
N PHE A 12 4.95 5.91 -10.91
CA PHE A 12 5.38 5.10 -12.04
C PHE A 12 4.25 4.26 -12.64
N SER A 13 3.10 4.15 -11.96
CA SER A 13 1.97 3.39 -12.46
C SER A 13 1.10 4.26 -13.38
N GLN A 14 1.29 4.11 -14.70
CA GLN A 14 0.45 4.73 -15.72
C GLN A 14 -0.39 3.68 -16.45
N GLY A 15 -1.61 4.05 -16.85
CA GLY A 15 -2.53 3.18 -17.59
C GLY A 15 -3.08 2.00 -16.77
N ALA A 16 -3.40 0.89 -17.44
CA ALA A 16 -4.06 -0.27 -16.83
C ALA A 16 -3.18 -1.13 -15.89
N SER A 17 -1.95 -0.71 -15.63
CA SER A 17 -0.95 -1.48 -14.86
C SER A 17 -1.01 -1.24 -13.34
N CYS A 18 -1.87 -0.34 -12.86
CA CYS A 18 -1.92 0.02 -11.44
C CYS A 18 -2.87 -0.89 -10.64
N CYS A 19 -2.39 -2.08 -10.27
CA CYS A 19 -3.19 -3.06 -9.53
C CYS A 19 -3.12 -2.92 -8.00
N VAL A 20 -2.25 -2.04 -7.46
CA VAL A 20 -2.06 -1.90 -6.01
C VAL A 20 -2.05 -0.43 -5.58
N GLU A 21 -2.72 -0.15 -4.46
CA GLU A 21 -2.64 1.10 -3.70
C GLU A 21 -2.06 0.84 -2.32
N ALA A 22 -1.37 1.84 -1.77
CA ALA A 22 -0.83 1.79 -0.41
C ALA A 22 -1.30 2.98 0.42
N LEU A 23 -1.33 2.80 1.74
CA LEU A 23 -1.57 3.84 2.74
C LEU A 23 -0.50 3.70 3.80
N VAL A 24 0.22 4.78 4.09
CA VAL A 24 1.24 4.82 5.14
C VAL A 24 0.65 5.52 6.36
N GLY A 25 0.29 4.75 7.38
CA GLY A 25 -0.32 5.23 8.62
C GLY A 25 0.65 5.20 9.80
N GLN A 26 0.19 5.70 10.95
CA GLN A 26 1.02 5.76 12.16
C GLN A 26 1.46 4.38 12.68
N HIS A 27 0.66 3.35 12.46
CA HIS A 27 0.91 1.99 12.96
C HIS A 27 1.50 1.03 11.92
N GLY A 28 1.76 1.51 10.69
CA GLY A 28 2.31 0.67 9.63
C GLY A 28 1.74 1.00 8.25
N VAL A 29 1.88 0.06 7.33
CA VAL A 29 1.47 0.22 5.93
C VAL A 29 0.32 -0.70 5.62
N SER A 30 -0.68 -0.18 4.92
CA SER A 30 -1.75 -0.99 4.34
C SER A 30 -1.61 -1.03 2.83
N ALA A 31 -1.83 -2.19 2.22
CA ALA A 31 -1.88 -2.36 0.77
C ALA A 31 -3.22 -3.00 0.35
N ARG A 32 -3.73 -2.64 -0.81
CA ARG A 32 -4.98 -3.22 -1.37
C ARG A 32 -4.93 -3.31 -2.88
N ASP A 33 -5.83 -4.11 -3.46
CA ASP A 33 -6.08 -4.13 -4.90
C ASP A 33 -6.83 -2.86 -5.33
N SER A 34 -6.27 -2.12 -6.28
CA SER A 34 -6.87 -0.90 -6.85
C SER A 34 -8.23 -1.15 -7.53
N ARG A 35 -8.44 -2.37 -8.05
CA ARG A 35 -9.65 -2.79 -8.78
C ARG A 35 -10.72 -3.34 -7.84
N ALA A 36 -10.39 -3.60 -6.58
CA ALA A 36 -11.32 -4.01 -5.55
C ALA A 36 -11.08 -3.21 -4.24
N PRO A 37 -11.32 -1.88 -4.25
CA PRO A 37 -10.97 -0.99 -3.14
C PRO A 37 -11.70 -1.29 -1.82
N ASP A 38 -12.87 -1.94 -1.91
CA ASP A 38 -13.69 -2.41 -0.79
C ASP A 38 -13.37 -3.86 -0.40
N GLY A 39 -12.45 -4.50 -1.10
CA GLY A 39 -11.97 -5.84 -0.82
C GLY A 39 -11.02 -5.90 0.38
N THR A 40 -10.44 -7.09 0.60
CA THR A 40 -9.49 -7.33 1.69
C THR A 40 -8.25 -6.46 1.56
N ARG A 41 -7.81 -5.91 2.69
CA ARG A 41 -6.60 -5.09 2.80
C ARG A 41 -5.53 -5.88 3.53
N LEU A 42 -4.30 -5.79 3.07
CA LEU A 42 -3.13 -6.34 3.75
C LEU A 42 -2.54 -5.27 4.65
N GLY A 43 -2.39 -5.56 5.94
CA GLY A 43 -1.76 -4.66 6.91
C GLY A 43 -0.40 -5.18 7.33
N PHE A 44 0.59 -4.29 7.36
CA PHE A 44 1.97 -4.58 7.74
C PHE A 44 2.38 -3.70 8.91
N VAL A 45 2.86 -4.31 9.99
CA VAL A 45 3.62 -3.58 11.02
C VAL A 45 4.94 -3.07 10.43
N PRO A 46 5.55 -2.00 10.97
CA PRO A 46 6.71 -1.34 10.35
C PRO A 46 7.87 -2.30 10.03
N VAL A 47 8.20 -3.21 10.96
CA VAL A 47 9.28 -4.20 10.77
C VAL A 47 8.99 -5.16 9.61
N ALA A 48 7.75 -5.62 9.47
CA ALA A 48 7.35 -6.54 8.41
C ALA A 48 7.38 -5.84 7.05
N TRP A 49 6.98 -4.57 6.99
CA TRP A 49 7.07 -3.77 5.77
C TRP A 49 8.53 -3.56 5.32
N SER A 50 9.44 -3.25 6.25
CA SER A 50 10.87 -3.13 5.93
C SER A 50 11.47 -4.44 5.42
N SER A 51 11.15 -5.58 6.05
CA SER A 51 11.60 -6.89 5.58
C SER A 51 11.06 -7.23 4.20
N PHE A 52 9.77 -6.94 3.95
CA PHE A 52 9.15 -7.14 2.64
C PHE A 52 9.87 -6.35 1.54
N LEU A 53 10.14 -5.06 1.77
CA LEU A 53 10.87 -4.23 0.80
C LEU A 53 12.31 -4.71 0.59
N GLY A 54 12.98 -5.19 1.64
CA GLY A 54 14.31 -5.78 1.54
C GLY A 54 14.34 -7.02 0.63
N ALA A 55 13.31 -7.87 0.70
CA ALA A 55 13.19 -9.05 -0.14
C ALA A 55 12.92 -8.73 -1.62
N LEU A 56 12.27 -7.60 -1.93
CA LEU A 56 11.96 -7.17 -3.30
C LEU A 56 13.15 -6.51 -4.03
N ARG A 57 14.17 -6.08 -3.29
CA ARG A 57 15.28 -5.28 -3.80
C ARG A 57 16.51 -6.15 -4.09
N SER A 58 16.31 -7.21 -4.86
CA SER A 58 17.32 -8.15 -5.37
C SER A 58 17.91 -7.71 -6.70
#